data_AF-A0AA40KVF6-F1
#
_entry.id   AF-A0AA40KVF6-F1
#
_cell.length_a   1.000
_cell.length_b   1.000
_cell.length_c   1.000
_cell.angle_alpha   90.00
_cell.angle_beta   90.00
_cell.angle_gamma   90.00
#
_symmetry.space_group_name_H-M   'P 1'
#
loop_
_entity.id
_entity.type
_entity.pdbx_description
1 polymer ?
#
loop_
_entity_poly.entity_id
_entity_poly.type
_entity_poly.pdbx_seq_one_letter_code
_entity_poly.pdbx_strand_id
1 'polypeptide(L)'
;MVSLIALHEFATLCRDSEISIVEGMLPFWPRLYSALAIDIKRTVREAAQLAHAALVKRIGKSVAKYLKLLAGAWFISQYDVYPPAASIATNSFNVNISNLLITIIYQFIKNVF
;
A
#
# COMPACT_ATOMS: atom_id res chain seq x y z
N MET A 1 3.19 18.49 -5.17
CA MET A 1 1.74 18.25 -5.35
C MET A 1 1.57 17.03 -6.24
N VAL A 2 1.39 15.85 -5.64
CA VAL A 2 0.93 14.67 -6.41
C VAL A 2 -0.56 14.90 -6.71
N SER A 3 -0.98 14.72 -7.96
CA SER A 3 -2.37 14.92 -8.34
C SER A 3 -3.19 13.66 -8.01
N LEU A 4 -4.40 13.85 -7.50
CA LEU A 4 -5.38 12.77 -7.27
C LEU A 4 -5.56 11.88 -8.51
N ILE A 5 -5.53 12.51 -9.69
CA ILE A 5 -5.63 11.85 -10.99
C ILE A 5 -4.47 10.87 -11.19
N ALA A 6 -3.23 11.26 -10.89
CA ALA A 6 -2.08 10.37 -11.05
C ALA A 6 -2.18 9.11 -10.16
N LEU A 7 -2.81 9.20 -8.99
CA LEU A 7 -3.05 8.02 -8.14
C LEU A 7 -4.09 7.08 -8.73
N HIS A 8 -5.15 7.63 -9.33
CA HIS A 8 -6.14 6.82 -10.03
C HIS A 8 -5.55 6.17 -11.28
N GLU A 9 -4.77 6.90 -12.07
CA GLU A 9 -4.04 6.37 -13.22
C GLU A 9 -3.07 5.28 -12.81
N PHE A 10 -2.31 5.47 -11.72
CA PHE A 10 -1.42 4.45 -11.19
C PHE A 10 -2.18 3.20 -10.72
N ALA A 11 -3.35 3.36 -10.10
CA ALA A 11 -4.19 2.22 -9.73
C ALA A 11 -4.68 1.45 -10.98
N THR A 12 -5.02 2.15 -12.06
CA THR A 12 -5.38 1.54 -13.36
C THR A 12 -4.19 0.83 -13.99
N LEU A 13 -3.02 1.47 -14.02
CA LEU A 13 -1.77 0.87 -14.49
C LEU A 13 -1.48 -0.45 -13.76
N CYS A 14 -1.62 -0.48 -12.43
CA CYS A 14 -1.43 -1.71 -11.64
C CYS A 14 -2.39 -2.84 -12.03
N ARG A 15 -3.60 -2.54 -12.52
CA ARG A 15 -4.56 -3.57 -12.93
C ARG A 15 -4.29 -4.08 -14.35
N ASP A 16 -3.95 -3.18 -15.26
CA ASP A 16 -4.06 -3.45 -16.70
C ASP A 16 -2.70 -3.68 -17.38
N SER A 17 -1.60 -3.26 -16.75
CA SER A 17 -0.26 -3.37 -17.34
C SER A 17 0.39 -4.73 -17.10
N GLU A 18 1.43 -5.02 -17.89
CA GLU A 18 2.31 -6.15 -17.66
C GLU A 18 2.92 -6.12 -16.25
N ILE A 19 3.05 -7.29 -15.62
CA ILE A 19 3.54 -7.39 -14.25
C ILE A 19 4.96 -6.81 -14.10
N SER A 20 5.81 -6.94 -15.12
CA SER A 20 7.17 -6.38 -15.18
C SER A 20 7.17 -4.85 -15.04
N ILE A 21 6.21 -4.17 -15.68
CA ILE A 21 6.04 -2.71 -15.59
C ILE A 21 5.66 -2.32 -14.15
N VAL A 22 4.72 -3.06 -13.56
CA VAL A 22 4.25 -2.82 -12.19
C VAL A 22 5.37 -3.07 -11.17
N GLU A 23 6.14 -4.14 -11.34
CA GLU A 23 7.31 -4.44 -10.51
C GLU A 23 8.41 -3.38 -10.63
N GLY A 24 8.58 -2.77 -11.80
CA GLY A 24 9.52 -1.66 -12.03
C GLY A 24 9.24 -0.45 -11.13
N MET A 25 8.03 -0.30 -10.60
CA MET A 25 7.65 0.81 -9.72
C MET A 25 7.99 0.57 -8.24
N LEU A 26 8.24 -0.68 -7.86
CA LEU A 26 8.45 -1.07 -6.47
C LEU A 26 9.59 -0.37 -5.74
N PRO A 27 10.75 -0.06 -6.37
CA PRO A 27 11.82 0.66 -5.70
C PRO A 27 11.41 2.05 -5.22
N PHE A 28 10.43 2.68 -5.88
CA PHE A 28 10.02 4.06 -5.63
C PHE A 28 8.75 4.17 -4.77
N TRP A 29 7.85 3.19 -4.90
CA TRP A 29 6.54 3.22 -4.26
C TRP A 29 6.58 3.40 -2.73
N PRO A 30 7.46 2.75 -1.94
CA PRO A 30 7.43 2.87 -0.49
C PRO A 30 7.54 4.30 0.03
N ARG A 31 8.49 5.08 -0.50
CA ARG A 31 8.66 6.49 -0.11
C ARG A 31 7.44 7.33 -0.48
N LEU A 32 6.91 7.13 -1.69
CA LEU A 32 5.73 7.84 -2.16
C LEU A 32 4.50 7.50 -1.30
N TYR A 33 4.25 6.22 -1.09
CA TYR A 33 3.12 5.73 -0.32
C TYR A 33 3.14 6.26 1.12
N SER A 34 4.28 6.22 1.81
CA SER A 34 4.38 6.75 3.16
C SER A 34 4.00 8.23 3.25
N ALA A 35 4.39 9.04 2.27
CA ALA A 35 4.04 10.47 2.23
C ALA A 35 2.55 10.67 1.89
N LEU A 36 2.02 9.91 0.93
CA LEU A 36 0.65 10.04 0.45
C LEU A 36 -0.39 9.52 1.44
N ALA A 37 -0.04 8.49 2.22
CA ALA A 37 -0.91 7.90 3.23
C ALA A 37 -1.22 8.85 4.39
N ILE A 38 -0.46 9.93 4.55
CA ILE A 38 -0.66 10.95 5.58
C ILE A 38 -0.96 12.35 5.00
N ASP A 39 -1.31 12.43 3.71
CA ASP A 39 -1.60 13.70 3.05
C ASP A 39 -2.75 14.44 3.76
N ILE A 40 -2.67 15.77 3.81
CA ILE A 40 -3.68 16.62 4.44
C ILE A 40 -5.06 16.44 3.76
N LYS A 41 -5.08 16.17 2.45
CA LYS A 41 -6.31 15.94 1.70
C LYS A 41 -6.77 14.49 1.85
N ARG A 42 -7.92 14.31 2.48
CA ARG A 42 -8.56 13.00 2.67
C ARG A 42 -8.75 12.20 1.36
N THR A 43 -9.00 12.88 0.25
CA THR A 43 -9.15 12.26 -1.08
C THR A 43 -7.84 11.71 -1.63
N VAL A 44 -6.71 12.36 -1.34
CA VAL A 44 -5.38 11.85 -1.71
C VAL A 44 -5.06 10.61 -0.89
N ARG A 45 -5.36 10.62 0.41
CA ARG A 45 -5.18 9.43 1.26
C ARG A 45 -6.01 8.25 0.78
N GLU A 46 -7.29 8.45 0.48
CA GLU A 46 -8.15 7.43 -0.11
C GLU A 46 -7.57 6.86 -1.42
N ALA A 47 -7.20 7.73 -2.35
CA ALA A 47 -6.62 7.31 -3.63
C ALA A 47 -5.27 6.59 -3.46
N ALA A 48 -4.47 6.98 -2.47
CA ALA A 48 -3.24 6.27 -2.11
C ALA A 48 -3.52 4.84 -1.64
N GLN A 49 -4.58 4.63 -0.85
CA GLN A 49 -4.99 3.29 -0.44
C GLN A 49 -5.52 2.46 -1.62
N LEU A 50 -6.28 3.06 -2.54
CA LEU A 50 -6.73 2.38 -3.77
C LEU A 50 -5.55 1.95 -4.65
N ALA A 51 -4.60 2.85 -4.86
CA ALA A 51 -3.36 2.58 -5.58
C ALA A 51 -2.55 1.47 -4.91
N HIS A 52 -2.35 1.57 -3.60
CA HIS A 52 -1.60 0.57 -2.85
C HIS A 52 -2.27 -0.80 -2.94
N ALA A 53 -3.59 -0.88 -2.73
CA ALA A 53 -4.38 -2.10 -2.84
C ALA A 53 -4.25 -2.75 -4.24
N ALA A 54 -4.32 -1.95 -5.31
CA ALA A 54 -4.16 -2.44 -6.68
C ALA A 54 -2.75 -2.98 -6.92
N LEU A 55 -1.72 -2.27 -6.46
CA LEU A 55 -0.33 -2.70 -6.56
C LEU A 55 -0.11 -4.04 -5.87
N VAL A 56 -0.45 -4.14 -4.57
CA VAL A 56 -0.18 -5.35 -3.77
C VAL A 56 -0.95 -6.57 -4.28
N LYS A 57 -2.18 -6.36 -4.77
CA LYS A 57 -2.99 -7.41 -5.41
C LYS A 57 -2.32 -7.92 -6.68
N ARG A 58 -1.69 -7.03 -7.46
CA ARG A 58 -1.05 -7.39 -8.74
C ARG A 58 0.26 -8.14 -8.54
N ILE A 59 1.14 -7.65 -7.67
CA ILE A 59 2.51 -8.18 -7.52
C ILE A 59 2.62 -9.32 -6.51
N GLY A 60 1.61 -9.50 -5.65
CA GLY A 60 1.57 -10.56 -4.64
C GLY A 60 2.87 -10.65 -3.82
N LYS A 61 3.54 -11.81 -3.90
CA LYS A 61 4.75 -12.11 -3.10
C LYS A 61 5.93 -11.19 -3.39
N SER A 62 6.01 -10.54 -4.55
CA SER A 62 7.09 -9.61 -4.88
C SER A 62 7.13 -8.39 -3.95
N VAL A 63 6.03 -8.06 -3.27
CA VAL A 63 5.97 -6.99 -2.26
C VAL A 63 6.83 -7.29 -1.03
N ALA A 64 7.14 -8.57 -0.75
CA ALA A 64 7.82 -8.98 0.48
C ALA A 64 9.17 -8.28 0.70
N LYS A 65 9.91 -7.99 -0.38
CA LYS A 65 11.19 -7.26 -0.34
C LYS A 65 11.06 -5.84 0.20
N TYR A 66 9.89 -5.23 0.03
CA TYR A 66 9.60 -3.84 0.40
C TYR A 66 8.65 -3.74 1.60
N LEU A 67 8.18 -4.87 2.11
CA LEU A 67 7.15 -4.92 3.16
C LEU A 67 7.59 -4.18 4.43
N LYS A 68 8.87 -4.26 4.83
CA LYS A 68 9.38 -3.52 5.99
C LYS A 68 9.21 -2.00 5.87
N LEU A 69 9.26 -1.46 4.65
CA LEU A 69 9.11 -0.03 4.37
C LEU A 69 7.63 0.37 4.24
N LEU A 70 6.77 -0.55 3.79
CA LEU A 70 5.35 -0.30 3.54
C LEU A 70 4.48 -0.56 4.78
N ALA A 71 4.84 -1.56 5.60
CA ALA A 71 3.99 -2.10 6.66
C ALA A 71 3.57 -1.05 7.70
N GLY A 72 4.46 -0.15 8.10
CA GLY A 72 4.14 0.89 9.08
C GLY A 72 3.03 1.84 8.60
N ALA A 73 3.23 2.45 7.43
CA ALA A 73 2.24 3.36 6.84
C ALA A 73 0.93 2.63 6.53
N TRP A 74 1.01 1.39 6.03
CA TRP A 74 -0.17 0.59 5.71
C TRP A 74 -0.97 0.20 6.96
N PHE A 75 -0.29 -0.21 8.02
CA PHE A 75 -0.91 -0.59 9.28
C PHE A 75 -1.64 0.59 9.94
N ILE A 76 -0.98 1.75 10.04
CA ILE A 76 -1.56 2.96 10.64
C ILE A 76 -2.74 3.47 9.83
N SER A 77 -2.69 3.35 8.49
CA SER A 77 -3.77 3.79 7.60
C SER A 77 -5.11 3.10 7.87
N GLN A 78 -5.13 1.92 8.49
CA GLN A 78 -6.36 1.23 8.92
C GLN A 78 -7.16 2.00 9.99
N TYR A 79 -6.50 2.94 10.67
CA TYR A 79 -7.08 3.79 11.71
C TYR A 79 -7.18 5.26 11.26
N ASP A 80 -7.22 5.53 9.95
CA ASP A 80 -7.46 6.87 9.42
C ASP A 80 -8.81 7.42 9.89
N VAL A 81 -8.83 8.70 10.28
CA VAL A 81 -10.06 9.40 10.69
C VAL A 81 -11.07 9.54 9.55
N TYR A 82 -10.65 9.38 8.29
CA TYR A 82 -11.51 9.34 7.12
C TYR A 82 -11.86 7.88 6.77
N PRO A 83 -13.13 7.45 6.99
CA PRO A 83 -13.50 6.02 6.90
C PRO A 83 -13.21 5.33 5.54
N PRO A 84 -13.35 5.99 4.38
CA PRO A 84 -13.00 5.36 3.09
C PRO A 84 -11.53 4.95 3.03
N ALA A 85 -10.60 5.83 3.43
CA ALA A 85 -9.19 5.49 3.47
C ALA A 85 -8.91 4.33 4.44
N ALA A 86 -9.48 4.38 5.65
CA ALA A 86 -9.33 3.33 6.65
C ALA A 86 -9.83 1.96 6.15
N SER A 87 -11.04 1.91 5.59
CA SER A 87 -11.63 0.66 5.10
C SER A 87 -10.83 0.03 3.96
N ILE A 88 -10.32 0.83 3.02
CA ILE A 88 -9.52 0.32 1.89
C ILE A 88 -8.17 -0.20 2.39
N ALA A 89 -7.53 0.50 3.32
CA ALA A 89 -6.30 0.04 3.97
C ALA A 89 -6.55 -1.31 4.67
N THR A 90 -7.59 -1.42 5.49
CA THR A 90 -7.95 -2.65 6.22
C THR A 90 -8.26 -3.81 5.27
N ASN A 91 -9.06 -3.57 4.23
CA ASN A 91 -9.42 -4.61 3.27
C ASN A 91 -8.19 -5.11 2.50
N SER A 92 -7.34 -4.20 2.03
CA SER A 92 -6.13 -4.58 1.29
C SER A 92 -5.10 -5.26 2.19
N PHE A 93 -4.98 -4.82 3.45
CA PHE A 93 -4.10 -5.45 4.44
C PHE A 93 -4.57 -6.88 4.69
N ASN A 94 -5.83 -7.10 5.05
CA ASN A 94 -6.33 -8.44 5.41
C ASN A 94 -6.30 -9.44 4.23
N VAL A 95 -6.64 -9.01 3.02
CA VAL A 95 -6.72 -9.90 1.84
C VAL A 95 -5.34 -10.44 1.44
N ASN A 96 -4.28 -9.64 1.57
CA ASN A 96 -2.94 -10.05 1.15
C ASN A 96 -2.16 -10.77 2.24
N ILE A 97 -2.72 -10.88 3.45
CA ILE A 97 -1.96 -11.27 4.65
C ILE A 97 -2.16 -12.71 5.12
N SER A 98 -3.02 -13.47 4.45
CA SER A 98 -3.52 -14.76 4.94
C SER A 98 -2.56 -15.96 4.87
N ASN A 99 -1.36 -15.90 4.25
CA ASN A 99 -0.47 -17.09 4.21
C ASN A 99 1.04 -16.84 4.40
N LEU A 100 1.54 -15.60 4.49
CA LEU A 100 2.99 -15.33 4.63
C LEU A 100 3.37 -14.45 5.85
N LEU A 101 2.40 -13.92 6.59
CA LEU A 101 2.66 -12.83 7.54
C LEU A 101 2.56 -13.17 9.02
N ILE A 102 2.15 -14.38 9.40
CA ILE A 102 2.39 -14.78 10.81
C ILE A 102 3.89 -14.68 11.07
N THR A 103 4.75 -15.18 10.17
CA THR A 103 6.20 -15.12 10.35
C THR A 103 6.77 -13.71 10.24
N ILE A 104 6.34 -12.91 9.25
CA ILE A 104 6.93 -11.58 9.01
C ILE A 104 6.39 -10.51 9.98
N ILE A 105 5.10 -10.55 10.36
CA ILE A 105 4.55 -9.65 11.39
C ILE A 105 5.09 -10.04 12.76
N TYR A 106 5.22 -11.34 13.11
CA TYR A 106 5.92 -11.72 14.35
C TYR A 106 7.36 -11.21 14.38
N GLN A 107 8.09 -11.31 13.28
CA GLN A 107 9.46 -10.78 13.20
C GLN A 107 9.52 -9.25 13.18
N PHE A 108 8.52 -8.57 12.61
CA PHE A 108 8.42 -7.11 12.64
C PHE A 108 8.10 -6.60 14.05
N ILE A 109 7.13 -7.21 14.74
CA ILE A 109 6.78 -6.86 16.12
C ILE A 109 7.97 -7.14 17.07
N LYS A 110 8.67 -8.27 16.94
CA LYS A 110 9.84 -8.63 17.80
C LYS A 110 11.09 -7.78 17.62
N ASN A 111 11.24 -7.07 16.51
CA ASN A 111 12.46 -6.32 16.19
C ASN A 111 12.26 -4.79 16.21
N VAL A 112 11.01 -4.33 16.36
CA VAL A 112 10.66 -2.91 16.45
C VAL A 112 10.17 -2.54 17.86
N PHE A 113 9.71 -3.53 18.65
CA PHE A 113 9.43 -3.46 20.07
C PHE A 113 10.15 -4.60 20.80
#